data_AF-A0A8W8HTG8-F1
#
_entry.id   AF-A0A8W8HTG8-F1
#
_cell.length_a   1.000
_cell.length_b   1.000
_cell.length_c   1.000
_cell.angle_alpha   90.00
_cell.angle_beta   90.00
_cell.angle_gamma   90.00
#
_symmetry.space_group_name_H-M   'P 1'
#
loop_
_entity.id
_entity.type
_entity.pdbx_description
1 polymer ?
#
loop_
_entity_poly.entity_id
_entity_poly.type
_entity_poly.pdbx_seq_one_letter_code
_entity_poly.pdbx_strand_id
1 'polypeptide(L)'
;MSVKTIALFSLVALITAYLAKIYFDKSGRSSDRINHILSGLLRAEEKISLPRTRVALGFGGCEDLIVDGMSFFEKFNLEAPEQPKHHDFVANRDELSQLFGYFFQHGAAAERFVSNNTLFKELTDTAFAMSDHKSILGGNAPVMARRMANEGAEVLLGARFTKELRESLPEAVKVVGDDLDVNDIHLLMEYKSGDKWGRFTSPRANRLIVHSDESNPYIETLEGFEAEIKKFKPAALVVGGLQMLDNFPFEEGERMQRLLKLKNLLASTPKKTSIHFEMASFTDEELLKEIKDNVVLYSDSLGMNEQELPNLVSILTKGKVTLVADAYPRIASVLDQMRHVYDLLSNTEEVDGKRKLTRIHVHTLAYQAILTKKGSQWKNTMHATAKASLTAFRHVCDSKYIDTQKARLIMDDSFSTSTMQSAQRIPLEVNRPVSCWEERDYQICLAPGLVCTKVVQTGGGGDNISSAGLLVQVD
;
A
#
# COMPACT_ATOMS: atom_id res chain seq x y z
N MET A 1 57.59 28.20 -7.95
CA MET A 1 56.95 26.87 -7.74
C MET A 1 57.84 25.83 -8.40
N SER A 2 58.24 24.76 -7.69
CA SER A 2 59.10 23.72 -8.28
C SER A 2 58.37 23.00 -9.42
N VAL A 3 59.10 22.56 -10.45
CA VAL A 3 58.56 21.74 -11.56
C VAL A 3 57.80 20.52 -11.02
N LYS A 4 58.25 19.95 -9.89
CA LYS A 4 57.56 18.85 -9.20
C LYS A 4 56.19 19.26 -8.65
N THR A 5 56.07 20.48 -8.14
CA THR A 5 54.82 21.04 -7.61
C THR A 5 53.82 21.28 -8.74
N ILE A 6 54.28 21.80 -9.88
CA ILE A 6 53.45 22.00 -11.09
C ILE A 6 52.95 20.65 -11.62
N ALA A 7 53.83 19.65 -11.72
CA ALA A 7 53.45 18.32 -12.19
C ALA A 7 52.40 17.65 -11.27
N LEU A 8 52.52 17.82 -9.96
CA LEU A 8 51.56 17.28 -8.99
C LEU A 8 50.18 17.96 -9.14
N PHE A 9 50.13 19.29 -9.25
CA PHE A 9 48.88 20.02 -9.47
C PHE A 9 48.19 19.63 -10.78
N SER A 10 48.96 19.47 -11.87
CA SER A 10 48.42 19.02 -13.16
C SER A 10 47.84 17.60 -13.07
N LEU A 11 48.51 16.70 -12.33
CA LEU A 11 48.02 15.33 -12.11
C LEU A 11 46.71 15.32 -11.29
N VAL A 12 46.65 16.11 -10.21
CA VAL A 12 45.42 16.24 -9.42
C VAL A 12 44.28 16.78 -10.27
N ALA A 13 44.51 17.87 -11.02
CA ALA A 13 43.49 18.46 -11.89
C ALA A 13 42.97 17.47 -12.96
N LEU A 14 43.86 16.67 -13.56
CA LEU A 14 43.48 15.62 -14.51
C LEU A 14 42.63 14.52 -13.85
N ILE A 15 43.00 14.07 -12.64
CA ILE A 15 42.21 13.09 -11.88
C ILE A 15 40.85 13.66 -11.51
N THR A 16 40.78 14.91 -11.03
CA THR A 16 39.50 15.55 -10.68
C THR A 16 38.62 15.72 -11.90
N ALA A 17 39.17 16.14 -13.05
CA ALA A 17 38.44 16.25 -14.30
C ALA A 17 37.95 14.90 -14.83
N TYR A 18 38.76 13.84 -14.69
CA TYR A 18 38.38 12.48 -15.06
C TYR A 18 37.26 11.92 -14.18
N LEU A 19 37.35 12.12 -12.86
CA LEU A 19 36.29 11.72 -11.91
C LEU A 19 35.01 12.53 -12.12
N ALA A 20 35.12 13.84 -12.38
CA ALA A 20 33.99 14.68 -12.73
C ALA A 20 33.33 14.20 -14.03
N LYS A 21 34.12 13.88 -15.07
CA LYS A 21 33.59 13.32 -16.32
C LYS A 21 32.86 12.00 -16.10
N ILE A 22 33.43 11.07 -15.32
CA ILE A 22 32.76 9.80 -14.98
C ILE A 22 31.44 10.06 -14.24
N TYR A 23 31.44 10.98 -13.28
CA TYR A 23 30.25 11.35 -12.53
C TYR A 23 29.18 11.96 -13.44
N PHE A 24 29.55 12.92 -14.29
CA PHE A 24 28.63 13.58 -15.22
C PHE A 24 28.12 12.63 -16.31
N ASP A 25 28.98 11.81 -16.92
CA ASP A 25 28.58 10.79 -17.92
C ASP A 25 27.65 9.74 -17.31
N LYS A 26 27.90 9.31 -16.07
CA LYS A 26 27.03 8.36 -15.34
C LYS A 26 25.70 8.99 -14.98
N SER A 27 25.70 10.26 -14.56
CA SER A 27 24.47 11.01 -14.25
C SER A 27 23.61 11.28 -15.49
N GLY A 28 24.23 11.66 -16.61
CA GLY A 28 23.57 11.88 -17.90
C GLY A 28 22.94 10.61 -18.47
N ARG A 29 23.70 9.50 -18.51
CA ARG A 29 23.17 8.19 -18.96
C ARG A 29 22.04 7.67 -18.06
N SER A 30 22.10 7.92 -16.76
CA SER A 30 21.04 7.55 -15.83
C SER A 30 19.77 8.38 -16.04
N SER A 31 19.92 9.68 -16.32
CA SER A 31 18.80 10.56 -16.66
C SER A 31 18.14 10.14 -17.97
N ASP A 32 18.93 9.90 -19.03
CA ASP A 32 18.42 9.42 -20.32
C ASP A 32 17.67 8.09 -20.17
N ARG A 33 18.21 7.15 -19.40
CA ARG A 33 17.56 5.87 -19.11
C ARG A 33 16.20 6.05 -18.43
N ILE A 34 16.12 6.87 -17.39
CA ILE A 34 14.87 7.14 -16.66
C ILE A 34 13.85 7.82 -17.60
N ASN A 35 14.30 8.74 -18.45
CA ASN A 35 13.44 9.40 -19.43
C ASN A 35 12.84 8.40 -20.43
N HIS A 36 13.62 7.43 -20.91
CA HIS A 36 13.12 6.36 -21.80
C HIS A 36 12.09 5.47 -21.11
N ILE A 37 12.37 5.04 -19.87
CA ILE A 37 11.45 4.24 -19.05
C ILE A 37 10.15 5.01 -18.81
N LEU A 38 10.23 6.26 -18.37
CA LEU A 38 9.07 7.11 -18.15
C LEU A 38 8.24 7.24 -19.43
N SER A 39 8.89 7.53 -20.56
CA SER A 39 8.21 7.64 -21.85
C SER A 39 7.51 6.33 -22.24
N GLY A 40 8.12 5.18 -21.96
CA GLY A 40 7.51 3.87 -22.19
C GLY A 40 6.30 3.59 -21.32
N LEU A 41 6.36 3.95 -20.04
CA LEU A 41 5.25 3.83 -19.09
C LEU A 41 4.09 4.76 -19.45
N LEU A 42 4.36 6.03 -19.77
CA LEU A 42 3.34 7.00 -20.19
C LEU A 42 2.63 6.55 -21.47
N ARG A 43 3.38 6.06 -22.48
CA ARG A 43 2.78 5.46 -23.69
C ARG A 43 1.91 4.25 -23.39
N ALA A 44 2.21 3.49 -22.33
CA ALA A 44 1.34 2.40 -21.91
C ALA A 44 0.07 2.94 -21.23
N GLU A 45 0.18 3.91 -20.32
CA GLU A 45 -0.97 4.55 -19.67
C GLU A 45 -1.94 5.22 -20.66
N GLU A 46 -1.43 6.01 -21.61
CA GLU A 46 -2.23 6.81 -22.56
C GLU A 46 -3.02 5.99 -23.58
N LYS A 47 -2.65 4.72 -23.79
CA LYS A 47 -3.29 3.86 -24.81
C LYS A 47 -4.68 3.35 -24.41
N ILE A 48 -5.15 3.68 -23.21
CA ILE A 48 -6.44 3.24 -22.70
C ILE A 48 -7.28 4.45 -22.31
N SER A 49 -8.52 4.45 -22.79
CA SER A 49 -9.58 5.29 -22.23
C SER A 49 -10.13 4.62 -20.97
N LEU A 50 -10.13 5.34 -19.85
CA LEU A 50 -10.80 4.86 -18.64
C LEU A 50 -12.31 4.78 -18.88
N PRO A 51 -12.95 3.64 -18.62
CA PRO A 51 -14.41 3.56 -18.70
C PRO A 51 -15.01 4.40 -17.59
N ARG A 52 -16.15 5.05 -17.87
CA ARG A 52 -16.99 5.62 -16.82
C ARG A 52 -17.67 4.47 -16.09
N THR A 53 -16.98 3.93 -15.09
CA THR A 53 -17.41 2.74 -14.35
C THR A 53 -17.93 3.11 -12.96
N ARG A 54 -18.76 2.23 -12.40
CA ARG A 54 -19.30 2.36 -11.05
C ARG A 54 -18.53 1.43 -10.12
N VAL A 55 -17.89 1.98 -9.10
CA VAL A 55 -17.15 1.19 -8.10
C VAL A 55 -17.73 1.43 -6.71
N ALA A 56 -18.00 0.36 -5.97
CA ALA A 56 -18.38 0.44 -4.58
C ALA A 56 -17.17 0.06 -3.71
N LEU A 57 -16.85 0.85 -2.69
CA LEU A 57 -15.73 0.62 -1.79
C LEU A 57 -16.18 0.73 -0.34
N GLY A 58 -15.68 -0.16 0.51
CA GLY A 58 -15.80 -0.10 1.96
C GLY A 58 -14.64 -0.90 2.56
N PHE A 59 -14.31 -0.80 3.84
CA PHE A 59 -14.89 0.06 4.85
C PHE A 59 -13.77 0.84 5.53
N GLY A 60 -14.14 1.63 6.53
CA GLY A 60 -13.20 2.38 7.33
C GLY A 60 -12.93 3.77 6.75
N GLY A 61 -13.14 4.81 7.54
CA GLY A 61 -12.75 6.17 7.18
C GLY A 61 -12.21 6.92 8.38
N CYS A 62 -11.15 7.68 8.15
CA CYS A 62 -10.47 8.42 9.21
C CYS A 62 -9.81 9.68 8.64
N GLU A 63 -9.28 10.49 9.54
CA GLU A 63 -8.34 11.56 9.26
C GLU A 63 -6.94 11.11 9.67
N ASP A 64 -6.04 11.01 8.70
CA ASP A 64 -4.63 10.74 8.94
C ASP A 64 -3.95 12.02 9.42
N LEU A 65 -3.51 12.03 10.68
CA LEU A 65 -2.72 13.08 11.29
C LEU A 65 -1.24 12.69 11.23
N ILE A 66 -0.49 13.35 10.34
CA ILE A 66 0.90 13.00 10.02
C ILE A 66 1.86 13.97 10.69
N VAL A 67 2.88 13.42 11.36
CA VAL A 67 3.95 14.16 12.02
C VAL A 67 5.32 13.53 11.77
N ASP A 68 6.39 14.33 11.86
CA ASP A 68 7.75 13.81 11.96
C ASP A 68 7.93 13.16 13.35
N GLY A 69 8.10 11.85 13.37
CA GLY A 69 8.08 11.04 14.60
C GLY A 69 9.20 11.40 15.57
N MET A 70 10.37 11.80 15.09
CA MET A 70 11.48 12.21 15.96
C MET A 70 11.15 13.51 16.69
N SER A 71 10.68 14.51 15.93
CA SER A 71 10.26 15.80 16.48
C SER A 71 9.03 15.66 17.41
N PHE A 72 8.12 14.75 17.06
CA PHE A 72 6.95 14.42 17.87
C PHE A 72 7.35 13.84 19.23
N PHE A 73 8.27 12.87 19.28
CA PHE A 73 8.68 12.27 20.55
C PHE A 73 9.47 13.21 21.45
N GLU A 74 10.28 14.11 20.88
CA GLU A 74 10.92 15.18 21.65
C GLU A 74 9.86 16.05 22.34
N LYS A 75 8.82 16.46 21.59
CA LYS A 75 7.72 17.29 22.14
C LYS A 75 6.82 16.54 23.12
N PHE A 76 6.53 15.27 22.85
CA PHE A 76 5.70 14.41 23.69
C PHE A 76 6.44 13.93 24.95
N ASN A 77 7.75 14.18 25.03
CA ASN A 77 8.66 13.72 26.08
C ASN A 77 8.65 12.18 26.20
N LEU A 78 8.83 11.50 25.05
CA LEU A 78 8.94 10.05 24.97
C LEU A 78 10.38 9.63 24.66
N GLU A 79 10.99 8.93 25.59
CA GLU A 79 12.35 8.42 25.44
C GLU A 79 12.37 7.04 24.77
N ALA A 80 13.47 6.75 24.08
CA ALA A 80 13.70 5.46 23.46
C ALA A 80 13.78 4.35 24.53
N PRO A 81 13.23 3.15 24.26
CA PRO A 81 13.20 2.08 25.24
C PRO A 81 14.58 1.45 25.41
N GLU A 82 14.89 0.94 26.60
CA GLU A 82 16.07 0.08 26.77
C GLU A 82 15.94 -1.20 25.94
N GLN A 83 14.77 -1.84 25.98
CA GLN A 83 14.45 -3.06 25.26
C GLN A 83 13.21 -2.87 24.38
N PRO A 84 13.37 -2.84 23.04
CA PRO A 84 12.25 -2.85 22.12
C PRO A 84 11.42 -4.13 22.27
N LYS A 85 10.09 -3.99 22.25
CA LYS A 85 9.17 -5.11 22.39
C LYS A 85 7.93 -4.87 21.54
N HIS A 86 7.50 -5.91 20.83
CA HIS A 86 6.22 -5.89 20.13
C HIS A 86 5.06 -6.01 21.13
N HIS A 87 4.01 -5.23 20.88
CA HIS A 87 2.75 -5.27 21.61
C HIS A 87 1.59 -5.31 20.61
N ASP A 88 0.53 -6.01 21.00
CA ASP A 88 -0.70 -6.17 20.20
C ASP A 88 -1.55 -4.90 20.20
N PHE A 89 -1.52 -4.16 21.32
CA PHE A 89 -2.12 -2.84 21.49
C PHE A 89 -1.23 -1.97 22.41
N VAL A 90 -1.56 -0.70 22.54
CA VAL A 90 -0.84 0.27 23.39
C VAL A 90 -1.75 0.75 24.53
N ALA A 91 -1.41 0.43 25.78
CA ALA A 91 -2.14 0.90 26.95
C ALA A 91 -1.46 2.08 27.67
N ASN A 92 -0.15 2.25 27.49
CA ASN A 92 0.66 3.24 28.19
C ASN A 92 1.86 3.73 27.37
N ARG A 93 2.55 4.77 27.88
CA ARG A 93 3.71 5.39 27.21
C ARG A 93 4.89 4.42 27.05
N ASP A 94 5.13 3.54 28.02
CA ASP A 94 6.25 2.58 27.94
C ASP A 94 6.02 1.57 26.81
N GLU A 95 4.80 1.06 26.67
CA GLU A 95 4.41 0.18 25.57
C GLU A 95 4.52 0.88 24.21
N LEU A 96 4.07 2.14 24.11
CA LEU A 96 4.25 2.94 22.89
C LEU A 96 5.73 3.05 22.53
N SER A 97 6.58 3.34 23.51
CA SER A 97 8.02 3.47 23.32
C SER A 97 8.66 2.16 22.85
N GLN A 98 8.35 1.06 23.54
CA GLN A 98 8.82 -0.29 23.21
C GLN A 98 8.38 -0.73 21.81
N LEU A 99 7.11 -0.48 21.46
CA LEU A 99 6.51 -0.81 20.18
C LEU A 99 7.17 -0.03 19.05
N PHE A 100 7.29 1.30 19.18
CA PHE A 100 7.96 2.11 18.17
C PHE A 100 9.40 1.64 17.98
N GLY A 101 10.15 1.43 19.06
CA GLY A 101 11.52 0.93 19.00
C GLY A 101 11.62 -0.41 18.25
N TYR A 102 10.64 -1.29 18.41
CA TYR A 102 10.62 -2.61 17.79
C TYR A 102 10.54 -2.52 16.26
N PHE A 103 9.65 -1.69 15.73
CA PHE A 103 9.48 -1.50 14.29
C PHE A 103 10.54 -0.58 13.69
N PHE A 104 10.92 0.49 14.41
CA PHE A 104 11.87 1.50 13.96
C PHE A 104 13.24 0.91 13.62
N GLN A 105 13.78 0.04 14.48
CA GLN A 105 15.09 -0.60 14.26
C GLN A 105 15.11 -1.53 13.02
N HIS A 106 13.94 -2.02 12.58
CA HIS A 106 13.79 -2.83 11.37
C HIS A 106 13.34 -1.99 10.16
N GLY A 107 12.97 -0.72 10.35
CA GLY A 107 12.35 0.13 9.34
C GLY A 107 11.03 -0.47 8.82
N ALA A 108 10.28 -1.13 9.70
CA ALA A 108 9.05 -1.83 9.35
C ALA A 108 7.81 -0.96 9.64
N ALA A 109 6.79 -1.13 8.80
CA ALA A 109 5.49 -0.48 8.95
C ALA A 109 4.69 -1.21 10.03
N ALA A 110 3.94 -0.48 10.84
CA ALA A 110 2.99 -1.05 11.78
C ALA A 110 1.83 -0.09 12.06
N GLU A 111 0.72 -0.65 12.52
CA GLU A 111 -0.50 0.05 12.90
C GLU A 111 -1.07 -0.60 14.16
N ARG A 112 -1.38 0.17 15.21
CA ARG A 112 -1.83 -0.37 16.50
C ARG A 112 -2.95 0.42 17.14
N PHE A 113 -3.87 -0.32 17.76
CA PHE A 113 -4.89 0.23 18.62
C PHE A 113 -4.30 0.75 19.95
N VAL A 114 -4.78 1.91 20.40
CA VAL A 114 -4.46 2.50 21.70
C VAL A 114 -5.68 2.33 22.59
N SER A 115 -5.59 1.47 23.62
CA SER A 115 -6.74 1.18 24.50
C SER A 115 -6.99 2.24 25.56
N ASN A 116 -6.07 3.18 25.73
CA ASN A 116 -6.17 4.26 26.70
C ASN A 116 -6.55 5.58 26.02
N ASN A 117 -7.83 5.94 26.06
CA ASN A 117 -8.36 7.16 25.44
C ASN A 117 -7.69 8.44 25.96
N THR A 118 -7.24 8.47 27.23
CA THR A 118 -6.53 9.64 27.78
C THR A 118 -5.17 9.77 27.13
N LEU A 119 -4.40 8.67 27.03
CA LEU A 119 -3.13 8.66 26.32
C LEU A 119 -3.31 9.03 24.85
N PHE A 120 -4.31 8.46 24.18
CA PHE A 120 -4.57 8.76 22.77
C PHE A 120 -4.91 10.24 22.54
N LYS A 121 -5.71 10.84 23.44
CA LYS A 121 -5.97 12.27 23.41
C LYS A 121 -4.70 13.10 23.61
N GLU A 122 -3.83 12.74 24.55
CA GLU A 122 -2.55 13.43 24.73
C GLU A 122 -1.66 13.36 23.48
N LEU A 123 -1.65 12.20 22.79
CA LEU A 123 -0.91 12.01 21.54
C LEU A 123 -1.45 12.93 20.43
N THR A 124 -2.77 12.94 20.21
CA THR A 124 -3.38 13.76 19.15
C THR A 124 -3.31 15.25 19.46
N ASP A 125 -3.56 15.68 20.72
CA ASP A 125 -3.38 17.08 21.15
C ASP A 125 -1.93 17.56 20.89
N THR A 126 -0.94 16.71 21.16
CA THR A 126 0.48 17.03 20.93
C THR A 126 0.78 17.18 19.45
N ALA A 127 0.25 16.27 18.62
CA ALA A 127 0.41 16.29 17.18
C ALA A 127 -0.24 17.53 16.54
N PHE A 128 -1.48 17.87 16.90
CA PHE A 128 -2.15 19.10 16.43
C PHE A 128 -1.42 20.38 16.85
N ALA A 129 -0.73 20.36 17.99
CA ALA A 129 0.06 21.49 18.44
C ALA A 129 1.37 21.67 17.66
N MET A 130 1.81 20.70 16.83
CA MET A 130 3.00 20.84 15.98
C MET A 130 2.70 21.75 14.79
N SER A 131 3.63 22.63 14.42
CA SER A 131 3.41 23.59 13.32
C SER A 131 3.45 22.97 11.93
N ASP A 132 4.03 21.77 11.81
CA ASP A 132 4.29 21.04 10.57
C ASP A 132 3.43 19.78 10.42
N HIS A 133 2.44 19.58 11.31
CA HIS A 133 1.49 18.48 11.15
C HIS A 133 0.69 18.62 9.85
N LYS A 134 0.22 17.48 9.34
CA LYS A 134 -0.70 17.44 8.20
C LYS A 134 -1.90 16.59 8.55
N SER A 135 -3.09 17.10 8.26
CA SER A 135 -4.34 16.33 8.29
C SER A 135 -4.78 16.02 6.86
N ILE A 136 -4.98 14.75 6.55
CA ILE A 136 -5.46 14.31 5.24
C ILE A 136 -6.53 13.22 5.37
N LEU A 137 -7.32 13.02 4.32
CA LEU A 137 -8.23 11.88 4.22
C LEU A 137 -7.45 10.55 4.32
N GLY A 138 -7.79 9.75 5.33
CA GLY A 138 -7.22 8.43 5.61
C GLY A 138 -8.20 7.28 5.36
N GLY A 139 -7.70 6.07 5.61
CA GLY A 139 -8.41 4.80 5.40
C GLY A 139 -8.30 4.27 3.98
N ASN A 140 -8.19 2.93 3.83
CA ASN A 140 -7.98 2.31 2.52
C ASN A 140 -9.11 2.66 1.54
N ALA A 141 -10.36 2.42 1.93
CA ALA A 141 -11.51 2.61 1.04
C ALA A 141 -11.72 4.09 0.63
N PRO A 142 -11.64 5.09 1.53
CA PRO A 142 -11.76 6.50 1.15
C PRO A 142 -10.62 7.00 0.27
N VAL A 143 -9.38 6.59 0.55
CA VAL A 143 -8.23 6.95 -0.29
C VAL A 143 -8.39 6.39 -1.70
N MET A 144 -8.78 5.12 -1.82
CA MET A 144 -9.10 4.49 -3.10
C MET A 144 -10.29 5.17 -3.81
N ALA A 145 -11.36 5.50 -3.06
CA ALA A 145 -12.55 6.17 -3.58
C ALA A 145 -12.22 7.53 -4.19
N ARG A 146 -11.45 8.36 -3.47
CA ARG A 146 -10.98 9.66 -3.97
C ARG A 146 -10.13 9.51 -5.22
N ARG A 147 -9.23 8.53 -5.27
CA ARG A 147 -8.41 8.23 -6.48
C ARG A 147 -9.30 7.89 -7.67
N MET A 148 -10.22 6.94 -7.51
CA MET A 148 -11.07 6.49 -8.61
C MET A 148 -12.00 7.60 -9.10
N ALA A 149 -12.59 8.38 -8.18
CA ALA A 149 -13.45 9.50 -8.54
C ALA A 149 -12.70 10.60 -9.30
N ASN A 150 -11.47 10.94 -8.87
CA ASN A 150 -10.60 11.90 -9.57
C ASN A 150 -10.19 11.41 -10.98
N GLU A 151 -10.32 10.11 -11.25
CA GLU A 151 -10.05 9.50 -12.54
C GLU A 151 -11.32 9.18 -13.35
N GLY A 152 -12.48 9.69 -12.90
CA GLY A 152 -13.74 9.66 -13.65
C GLY A 152 -14.69 8.53 -13.30
N ALA A 153 -14.42 7.74 -12.25
CA ALA A 153 -15.35 6.74 -11.75
C ALA A 153 -16.50 7.39 -10.98
N GLU A 154 -17.69 6.79 -11.07
CA GLU A 154 -18.77 7.02 -10.12
C GLU A 154 -18.56 6.09 -8.93
N VAL A 155 -18.60 6.63 -7.71
CA VAL A 155 -18.16 5.91 -6.52
C VAL A 155 -19.25 5.86 -5.46
N LEU A 156 -19.48 4.68 -4.89
CA LEU A 156 -20.22 4.48 -3.65
C LEU A 156 -19.23 4.11 -2.54
N LEU A 157 -19.19 4.86 -1.44
CA LEU A 157 -18.23 4.66 -0.36
C LEU A 157 -18.96 4.37 0.96
N GLY A 158 -18.73 3.20 1.55
CA GLY A 158 -19.17 2.86 2.91
C GLY A 158 -18.16 3.34 3.94
N ALA A 159 -18.37 4.54 4.51
CA ALA A 159 -17.51 5.15 5.52
C ALA A 159 -18.29 6.21 6.31
N ARG A 160 -17.83 6.53 7.53
CA ARG A 160 -18.37 7.62 8.34
C ARG A 160 -17.33 8.73 8.44
N PHE A 161 -17.78 9.97 8.40
CA PHE A 161 -16.93 11.16 8.49
C PHE A 161 -17.70 12.28 9.17
N THR A 162 -16.99 13.28 9.66
CA THR A 162 -17.57 14.61 9.85
C THR A 162 -18.12 15.15 8.53
N LYS A 163 -19.10 16.05 8.64
CA LYS A 163 -19.67 16.74 7.47
C LYS A 163 -18.61 17.45 6.63
N GLU A 164 -17.66 18.12 7.27
CA GLU A 164 -16.58 18.85 6.59
C GLU A 164 -15.70 17.92 5.76
N LEU A 165 -15.22 16.80 6.34
CA LEU A 165 -14.38 15.84 5.61
C LEU A 165 -15.18 15.15 4.48
N ARG A 166 -16.45 14.84 4.71
CA ARG A 166 -17.35 14.32 3.67
C ARG A 166 -17.49 15.29 2.49
N GLU A 167 -17.66 16.58 2.76
CA GLU A 167 -17.77 17.62 1.73
C GLU A 167 -16.46 17.88 0.98
N SER A 168 -15.31 17.48 1.52
CA SER A 168 -14.01 17.54 0.83
C SER A 168 -13.84 16.46 -0.25
N LEU A 169 -14.67 15.42 -0.25
CA LEU A 169 -14.62 14.35 -1.25
C LEU A 169 -15.14 14.85 -2.61
N PRO A 170 -14.64 14.28 -3.73
CA PRO A 170 -15.17 14.62 -5.05
C PRO A 170 -16.68 14.35 -5.13
N GLU A 171 -17.42 15.19 -5.88
CA GLU A 171 -18.89 15.09 -6.06
C GLU A 171 -19.33 13.70 -6.57
N ALA A 172 -18.47 13.02 -7.32
CA ALA A 172 -18.73 11.67 -7.82
C ALA A 172 -18.73 10.58 -6.73
N VAL A 173 -18.36 10.91 -5.48
CA VAL A 173 -18.34 9.99 -4.33
C VAL A 173 -19.63 10.14 -3.52
N LYS A 174 -20.51 9.14 -3.60
CA LYS A 174 -21.66 9.01 -2.71
C LYS A 174 -21.25 8.24 -1.44
N VAL A 175 -21.21 8.94 -0.31
CA VAL A 175 -20.93 8.32 1.00
C VAL A 175 -22.19 7.70 1.61
N VAL A 176 -22.04 6.49 2.16
CA VAL A 176 -23.02 5.75 2.95
C VAL A 176 -22.50 5.58 4.36
N GLY A 177 -23.19 6.20 5.31
CA GLY A 177 -22.81 6.29 6.71
C GLY A 177 -23.38 7.57 7.31
N ASP A 178 -23.74 7.51 8.59
CA ASP A 178 -24.15 8.68 9.34
C ASP A 178 -22.93 9.54 9.65
N ASP A 179 -23.15 10.85 9.69
CA ASP A 179 -22.08 11.81 9.99
C ASP A 179 -21.56 11.60 11.42
N LEU A 180 -20.26 11.86 11.61
CA LEU A 180 -19.60 11.86 12.91
C LEU A 180 -19.52 13.28 13.47
N ASP A 181 -19.52 13.39 14.80
CA ASP A 181 -19.21 14.65 15.47
C ASP A 181 -17.73 15.01 15.35
N VAL A 182 -16.86 13.99 15.42
CA VAL A 182 -15.40 14.10 15.28
C VAL A 182 -14.92 12.92 14.42
N ASN A 183 -13.96 13.16 13.52
CA ASN A 183 -13.39 12.09 12.71
C ASN A 183 -12.62 11.12 13.60
N ASP A 184 -12.68 9.82 13.29
CA ASP A 184 -11.66 8.88 13.78
C ASP A 184 -10.27 9.37 13.33
N ILE A 185 -9.33 9.50 14.27
CA ILE A 185 -7.97 10.01 14.00
C ILE A 185 -7.00 8.85 13.94
N HIS A 186 -6.18 8.80 12.89
CA HIS A 186 -5.02 7.92 12.81
C HIS A 186 -3.76 8.75 12.89
N LEU A 187 -2.96 8.59 13.95
CA LEU A 187 -1.71 9.32 14.13
C LEU A 187 -0.55 8.56 13.45
N LEU A 188 -0.02 9.13 12.38
CA LEU A 188 1.10 8.61 11.62
C LEU A 188 2.40 9.30 12.04
N MET A 189 3.26 8.58 12.75
CA MET A 189 4.59 9.03 13.14
C MET A 189 5.61 8.55 12.10
N GLU A 190 5.93 9.41 11.13
CA GLU A 190 6.88 9.10 10.05
C GLU A 190 8.33 9.30 10.49
N TYR A 191 9.24 8.45 9.99
CA TYR A 191 10.67 8.55 10.22
C TYR A 191 11.45 8.25 8.93
N LYS A 192 12.66 8.77 8.83
CA LYS A 192 13.52 8.70 7.64
C LYS A 192 14.61 7.63 7.80
N SER A 193 15.19 7.23 6.66
CA SER A 193 16.38 6.37 6.66
C SER A 193 17.54 7.10 7.35
N GLY A 194 18.19 6.44 8.30
CA GLY A 194 19.30 6.99 9.07
C GLY A 194 18.90 7.83 10.28
N ASP A 195 17.59 8.06 10.53
CA ASP A 195 17.13 8.69 11.76
C ASP A 195 17.57 7.87 12.98
N LYS A 196 17.84 8.57 14.09
CA LYS A 196 18.31 7.98 15.34
C LYS A 196 17.34 8.28 16.46
N TRP A 197 17.04 7.27 17.25
CA TRP A 197 16.25 7.40 18.48
C TRP A 197 16.87 6.53 19.57
N GLY A 198 17.46 7.18 20.57
CA GLY A 198 18.35 6.52 21.54
C GLY A 198 19.49 5.77 20.85
N ARG A 199 19.57 4.46 21.09
CA ARG A 199 20.57 3.56 20.48
C ARG A 199 20.17 2.98 19.12
N PHE A 200 18.93 3.22 18.68
CA PHE A 200 18.40 2.63 17.45
C PHE A 200 18.64 3.55 16.27
N THR A 201 18.75 2.96 15.07
CA THR A 201 18.86 3.69 13.81
C THR A 201 17.97 3.01 12.80
N SER A 202 17.13 3.78 12.09
CA SER A 202 16.24 3.17 11.11
C SER A 202 16.95 2.89 9.79
N PRO A 203 16.85 1.66 9.23
CA PRO A 203 17.49 1.32 7.96
C PRO A 203 16.77 1.96 6.76
N ARG A 204 15.49 2.30 6.86
CA ARG A 204 14.71 2.93 5.78
C ARG A 204 13.63 3.87 6.32
N ALA A 205 13.14 4.76 5.45
CA ALA A 205 11.99 5.60 5.80
C ALA A 205 10.72 4.75 5.93
N ASN A 206 9.95 4.97 7.00
CA ASN A 206 8.68 4.28 7.27
C ASN A 206 7.88 5.02 8.35
N ARG A 207 6.81 4.41 8.87
CA ARG A 207 5.92 5.01 9.88
C ARG A 207 5.33 3.98 10.84
N LEU A 208 5.09 4.41 12.07
CA LEU A 208 4.17 3.76 13.01
C LEU A 208 2.85 4.52 12.99
N ILE A 209 1.74 3.79 12.87
CA ILE A 209 0.38 4.32 12.95
C ILE A 209 -0.22 3.90 14.28
N VAL A 210 -0.88 4.83 14.98
CA VAL A 210 -1.68 4.51 16.16
C VAL A 210 -3.05 5.14 16.05
N HIS A 211 -4.08 4.43 16.52
CA HIS A 211 -5.47 4.88 16.45
C HIS A 211 -6.26 4.42 17.67
N SER A 212 -7.41 5.04 17.93
CA SER A 212 -8.32 4.66 19.01
C SER A 212 -9.77 4.67 18.49
N ASP A 213 -9.95 4.10 17.30
CA ASP A 213 -11.23 4.15 16.56
C ASP A 213 -12.36 3.48 17.34
N GLU A 214 -13.54 4.12 17.29
CA GLU A 214 -14.75 3.56 17.88
C GLU A 214 -15.68 2.96 16.82
N SER A 215 -15.67 3.46 15.58
CA SER A 215 -16.62 3.04 14.54
C SER A 215 -16.04 2.01 13.57
N ASN A 216 -14.83 2.27 13.06
CA ASN A 216 -14.22 1.47 11.99
C ASN A 216 -14.06 -0.03 12.33
N PRO A 217 -13.67 -0.45 13.56
CA PRO A 217 -13.57 -1.86 13.94
C PRO A 217 -14.89 -2.62 13.76
N TYR A 218 -16.02 -1.96 14.01
CA TYR A 218 -17.34 -2.56 13.88
C TYR A 218 -17.87 -2.54 12.44
N ILE A 219 -17.19 -1.92 11.48
CA ILE A 219 -17.67 -1.86 10.08
C ILE A 219 -19.12 -1.33 10.03
N GLU A 220 -19.46 -0.31 10.82
CA GLU A 220 -20.87 0.08 11.10
C GLU A 220 -21.68 0.46 9.85
N THR A 221 -21.00 0.85 8.77
CA THR A 221 -21.66 1.24 7.51
C THR A 221 -22.11 0.05 6.66
N LEU A 222 -21.75 -1.18 7.02
CA LEU A 222 -22.00 -2.39 6.23
C LEU A 222 -23.46 -2.56 5.82
N GLU A 223 -24.39 -2.43 6.76
CA GLU A 223 -25.83 -2.64 6.50
C GLU A 223 -26.40 -1.61 5.53
N GLY A 224 -26.09 -0.33 5.75
CA GLY A 224 -26.50 0.75 4.84
C GLY A 224 -25.85 0.60 3.46
N PHE A 225 -24.58 0.21 3.44
CA PHE A 225 -23.81 0.01 2.22
C PHE A 225 -24.35 -1.17 1.39
N GLU A 226 -24.72 -2.29 2.03
CA GLU A 226 -25.37 -3.41 1.35
C GLU A 226 -26.68 -2.97 0.66
N ALA A 227 -27.49 -2.16 1.34
CA ALA A 227 -28.75 -1.68 0.80
C ALA A 227 -28.55 -0.80 -0.45
N GLU A 228 -27.50 0.00 -0.47
CA GLU A 228 -27.18 0.89 -1.58
C GLU A 228 -26.46 0.18 -2.74
N ILE A 229 -25.61 -0.83 -2.48
CA ILE A 229 -24.95 -1.63 -3.53
C ILE A 229 -25.98 -2.23 -4.50
N LYS A 230 -27.10 -2.72 -3.98
CA LYS A 230 -28.17 -3.33 -4.80
C LYS A 230 -28.74 -2.35 -5.83
N LYS A 231 -28.83 -1.07 -5.49
CA LYS A 231 -29.29 0.01 -6.37
C LYS A 231 -28.17 0.48 -7.31
N PHE A 232 -26.97 0.63 -6.75
CA PHE A 232 -25.81 1.18 -7.43
C PHE A 232 -25.25 0.26 -8.51
N LYS A 233 -25.37 -1.07 -8.37
CA LYS A 233 -24.93 -2.08 -9.34
C LYS A 233 -23.50 -1.81 -9.85
N PRO A 234 -22.49 -1.89 -8.96
CA PRO A 234 -21.11 -1.60 -9.30
C PRO A 234 -20.53 -2.70 -10.21
N ALA A 235 -19.57 -2.31 -11.06
CA ALA A 235 -18.71 -3.23 -11.80
C ALA A 235 -17.70 -3.92 -10.86
N ALA A 236 -17.26 -3.20 -9.83
CA ALA A 236 -16.38 -3.74 -8.79
C ALA A 236 -16.80 -3.34 -7.37
N LEU A 237 -16.70 -4.30 -6.46
CA LEU A 237 -16.80 -4.13 -5.02
C LEU A 237 -15.40 -4.27 -4.42
N VAL A 238 -14.91 -3.21 -3.77
CA VAL A 238 -13.63 -3.19 -3.06
C VAL A 238 -13.89 -3.29 -1.57
N VAL A 239 -13.20 -4.21 -0.91
CA VAL A 239 -13.15 -4.36 0.54
C VAL A 239 -11.75 -3.99 1.03
N GLY A 240 -11.68 -3.10 2.01
CA GLY A 240 -10.48 -2.69 2.73
C GLY A 240 -10.82 -2.25 4.16
N GLY A 241 -9.84 -1.78 4.93
CA GLY A 241 -10.04 -1.28 6.29
C GLY A 241 -10.23 -2.37 7.35
N LEU A 242 -10.09 -3.65 7.01
CA LEU A 242 -10.29 -4.75 7.97
C LEU A 242 -9.18 -4.88 9.01
N GLN A 243 -8.03 -4.22 8.81
CA GLN A 243 -6.98 -4.10 9.83
C GLN A 243 -7.45 -3.34 11.08
N MET A 244 -8.55 -2.59 10.99
CA MET A 244 -9.15 -1.94 12.16
C MET A 244 -9.72 -2.94 13.17
N LEU A 245 -9.93 -4.20 12.77
CA LEU A 245 -10.34 -5.27 13.68
C LEU A 245 -9.16 -5.88 14.45
N ASP A 246 -7.91 -5.56 14.06
CA ASP A 246 -6.69 -6.19 14.57
C ASP A 246 -6.43 -5.79 16.02
N ASN A 247 -6.44 -6.77 16.93
CA ASN A 247 -6.27 -6.59 18.38
C ASN A 247 -7.24 -5.58 19.02
N PHE A 248 -8.35 -5.26 18.36
CA PHE A 248 -9.41 -4.44 18.93
C PHE A 248 -10.16 -5.24 20.02
N PRO A 249 -10.50 -4.65 21.17
CA PRO A 249 -11.06 -5.36 22.31
C PRO A 249 -12.57 -5.62 22.13
N PHE A 250 -12.93 -6.45 21.15
CA PHE A 250 -14.31 -6.90 20.93
C PHE A 250 -14.84 -7.68 22.13
N GLU A 251 -16.15 -7.59 22.35
CA GLU A 251 -16.85 -8.58 23.16
C GLU A 251 -16.82 -9.95 22.47
N GLU A 252 -16.92 -11.03 23.25
CA GLU A 252 -16.83 -12.40 22.73
C GLU A 252 -17.85 -12.63 21.60
N GLY A 253 -17.34 -13.03 20.43
CA GLY A 253 -18.15 -13.34 19.24
C GLY A 253 -18.57 -12.13 18.39
N GLU A 254 -18.42 -10.90 18.88
CA GLU A 254 -18.85 -9.70 18.16
C GLU A 254 -18.08 -9.49 16.84
N ARG A 255 -16.75 -9.65 16.87
CA ARG A 255 -15.87 -9.63 15.69
C ARG A 255 -16.36 -10.59 14.60
N MET A 256 -16.61 -11.84 14.98
CA MET A 256 -17.08 -12.88 14.07
C MET A 256 -18.47 -12.55 13.50
N GLN A 257 -19.38 -12.00 14.31
CA GLN A 257 -20.70 -11.58 13.81
C GLN A 257 -20.57 -10.51 12.72
N ARG A 258 -19.67 -9.53 12.86
CA ARG A 258 -19.39 -8.53 11.82
C ARG A 258 -18.80 -9.17 10.57
N LEU A 259 -17.82 -10.05 10.71
CA LEU A 259 -17.20 -10.76 9.58
C LEU A 259 -18.19 -11.67 8.84
N LEU A 260 -19.13 -12.33 9.55
CA LEU A 260 -20.18 -13.14 8.93
C LEU A 260 -21.18 -12.29 8.14
N LYS A 261 -21.53 -11.10 8.62
CA LYS A 261 -22.34 -10.15 7.84
C LYS A 261 -21.61 -9.72 6.57
N LEU A 262 -20.32 -9.39 6.66
CA LEU A 262 -19.50 -9.04 5.50
C LEU A 262 -19.45 -10.21 4.51
N LYS A 263 -19.19 -11.42 4.97
CA LYS A 263 -19.24 -12.64 4.16
C LYS A 263 -20.57 -12.78 3.42
N ASN A 264 -21.70 -12.50 4.06
CA ASN A 264 -23.02 -12.57 3.42
C ASN A 264 -23.16 -11.54 2.28
N LEU A 265 -22.65 -10.32 2.45
CA LEU A 265 -22.57 -9.33 1.37
C LEU A 265 -21.73 -9.85 0.20
N LEU A 266 -20.54 -10.40 0.47
CA LEU A 266 -19.64 -10.91 -0.58
C LEU A 266 -20.23 -12.12 -1.31
N ALA A 267 -20.81 -13.06 -0.56
CA ALA A 267 -21.45 -14.26 -1.10
C ALA A 267 -22.69 -13.94 -1.95
N SER A 268 -23.46 -12.93 -1.55
CA SER A 268 -24.68 -12.50 -2.28
C SER A 268 -24.40 -11.54 -3.44
N THR A 269 -23.18 -10.98 -3.52
CA THR A 269 -22.78 -10.12 -4.63
C THR A 269 -22.81 -10.92 -5.94
N PRO A 270 -23.40 -10.40 -7.03
CA PRO A 270 -23.44 -11.10 -8.33
C PRO A 270 -22.05 -11.40 -8.89
N LYS A 271 -21.87 -12.53 -9.60
CA LYS A 271 -20.59 -12.92 -10.22
C LYS A 271 -20.07 -11.93 -11.27
N LYS A 272 -20.96 -11.14 -11.88
CA LYS A 272 -20.60 -10.04 -12.81
C LYS A 272 -19.94 -8.84 -12.13
N THR A 273 -20.10 -8.71 -10.81
CA THR A 273 -19.41 -7.68 -10.03
C THR A 273 -18.14 -8.32 -9.50
N SER A 274 -17.00 -7.73 -9.85
CA SER A 274 -15.69 -8.20 -9.40
C SER A 274 -15.49 -7.83 -7.93
N ILE A 275 -15.00 -8.76 -7.12
CA ILE A 275 -14.68 -8.48 -5.71
C ILE A 275 -13.17 -8.38 -5.56
N HIS A 276 -12.69 -7.25 -5.04
CA HIS A 276 -11.29 -7.02 -4.73
C HIS A 276 -11.12 -6.79 -3.23
N PHE A 277 -10.23 -7.53 -2.60
CA PHE A 277 -9.82 -7.30 -1.21
C PHE A 277 -8.43 -6.65 -1.19
N GLU A 278 -8.36 -5.42 -0.70
CA GLU A 278 -7.10 -4.73 -0.42
C GLU A 278 -6.66 -5.13 1.00
N MET A 279 -5.56 -5.87 1.08
CA MET A 279 -4.96 -6.27 2.34
C MET A 279 -4.18 -5.10 2.95
N ALA A 280 -4.04 -5.14 4.26
CA ALA A 280 -3.25 -4.20 5.05
C ALA A 280 -2.46 -4.97 6.12
N SER A 281 -1.89 -4.25 7.10
CA SER A 281 -1.10 -4.86 8.16
C SER A 281 -1.98 -5.66 9.12
N PHE A 282 -1.64 -6.94 9.34
CA PHE A 282 -2.32 -7.79 10.32
C PHE A 282 -1.29 -8.48 11.21
N THR A 283 -1.48 -8.39 12.52
CA THR A 283 -0.66 -9.08 13.52
C THR A 283 -1.40 -10.12 14.35
N ASP A 284 -2.73 -10.04 14.45
CA ASP A 284 -3.57 -11.08 15.05
C ASP A 284 -3.72 -12.29 14.09
N GLU A 285 -3.20 -13.45 14.53
CA GLU A 285 -3.28 -14.70 13.80
C GLU A 285 -4.71 -15.24 13.64
N GLU A 286 -5.55 -15.05 14.65
CA GLU A 286 -6.94 -15.50 14.63
C GLU A 286 -7.73 -14.65 13.65
N LEU A 287 -7.66 -13.32 13.76
CA LEU A 287 -8.30 -12.42 12.80
C LEU A 287 -7.90 -12.73 11.37
N LEU A 288 -6.61 -12.95 11.08
CA LEU A 288 -6.19 -13.22 9.71
C LEU A 288 -6.73 -14.57 9.19
N LYS A 289 -6.91 -15.58 10.05
CA LYS A 289 -7.62 -16.83 9.70
C LYS A 289 -9.08 -16.55 9.39
N GLU A 290 -9.75 -15.74 10.20
CA GLU A 290 -11.14 -15.37 9.99
C GLU A 290 -11.34 -14.56 8.71
N ILE A 291 -10.43 -13.62 8.39
CA ILE A 291 -10.42 -12.86 7.12
C ILE A 291 -10.20 -13.82 5.95
N LYS A 292 -9.28 -14.77 6.08
CA LYS A 292 -9.07 -15.79 5.06
C LYS A 292 -10.36 -16.56 4.79
N ASP A 293 -11.04 -17.03 5.84
CA ASP A 293 -12.24 -17.86 5.72
C ASP A 293 -13.52 -17.09 5.33
N ASN A 294 -13.61 -15.79 5.62
CA ASN A 294 -14.81 -14.98 5.42
C ASN A 294 -14.71 -13.93 4.30
N VAL A 295 -13.50 -13.60 3.83
CA VAL A 295 -13.27 -12.52 2.85
C VAL A 295 -12.41 -12.98 1.68
N VAL A 296 -11.23 -13.56 1.93
CA VAL A 296 -10.30 -13.98 0.87
C VAL A 296 -10.94 -15.03 -0.04
N LEU A 297 -11.59 -16.05 0.53
CA LEU A 297 -12.28 -17.11 -0.24
C LEU A 297 -13.52 -16.62 -1.01
N TYR A 298 -13.94 -15.37 -0.79
CA TYR A 298 -15.08 -14.73 -1.44
C TYR A 298 -14.65 -13.63 -2.41
N SER A 299 -13.35 -13.46 -2.65
CA SER A 299 -12.80 -12.40 -3.49
C SER A 299 -12.26 -12.94 -4.81
N ASP A 300 -12.49 -12.20 -5.91
CA ASP A 300 -11.93 -12.52 -7.23
C ASP A 300 -10.49 -11.99 -7.38
N SER A 301 -10.14 -10.97 -6.59
CA SER A 301 -8.86 -10.30 -6.62
C SER A 301 -8.34 -9.95 -5.24
N LEU A 302 -7.01 -10.00 -5.08
CA LEU A 302 -6.30 -9.53 -3.90
C LEU A 302 -5.29 -8.44 -4.27
N GLY A 303 -5.17 -7.41 -3.45
CA GLY A 303 -4.15 -6.35 -3.52
C GLY A 303 -3.36 -6.30 -2.22
N MET A 304 -2.03 -6.18 -2.28
CA MET A 304 -1.16 -6.25 -1.11
C MET A 304 0.28 -5.78 -1.42
N ASN A 305 1.06 -5.44 -0.40
CA ASN A 305 2.47 -5.10 -0.53
C ASN A 305 3.43 -6.30 -0.29
N GLU A 306 4.74 -6.03 -0.26
CA GLU A 306 5.78 -7.04 0.01
C GLU A 306 5.76 -7.66 1.43
N GLN A 307 5.12 -7.01 2.39
CA GLN A 307 4.98 -7.47 3.77
C GLN A 307 3.74 -8.35 3.95
N GLU A 308 2.62 -7.98 3.32
CA GLU A 308 1.38 -8.74 3.40
C GLU A 308 1.42 -10.05 2.59
N LEU A 309 2.09 -10.08 1.43
CA LEU A 309 2.20 -11.29 0.60
C LEU A 309 2.79 -12.50 1.33
N PRO A 310 3.98 -12.43 1.98
CA PRO A 310 4.50 -13.55 2.76
C PRO A 310 3.60 -13.91 3.94
N ASN A 311 2.90 -12.94 4.52
CA ASN A 311 1.93 -13.17 5.58
C ASN A 311 0.74 -14.02 5.07
N LEU A 312 0.21 -13.67 3.88
CA LEU A 312 -0.83 -14.45 3.21
C LEU A 312 -0.34 -15.86 2.84
N VAL A 313 0.88 -16.00 2.34
CA VAL A 313 1.46 -17.34 2.09
C VAL A 313 1.53 -18.15 3.38
N SER A 314 1.99 -17.53 4.48
CA SER A 314 2.10 -18.19 5.77
C SER A 314 0.74 -18.58 6.35
N ILE A 315 -0.30 -17.73 6.25
CA ILE A 315 -1.63 -18.07 6.75
C ILE A 315 -2.27 -19.19 5.94
N LEU A 316 -2.08 -19.21 4.61
CA LEU A 316 -2.65 -20.24 3.73
C LEU A 316 -1.97 -21.61 3.88
N THR A 317 -0.72 -21.65 4.34
CA THR A 317 0.08 -22.89 4.41
C THR A 317 0.32 -23.41 5.82
N LYS A 318 0.57 -22.51 6.78
CA LYS A 318 0.99 -22.82 8.15
C LYS A 318 0.00 -22.31 9.20
N GLY A 319 -0.89 -21.39 8.83
CA GLY A 319 -1.82 -20.77 9.76
C GLY A 319 -1.15 -19.87 10.81
N LYS A 320 -0.03 -19.20 10.44
CA LYS A 320 0.74 -18.31 11.33
C LYS A 320 1.02 -16.96 10.69
N VAL A 321 1.14 -15.92 11.50
CA VAL A 321 1.47 -14.56 11.05
C VAL A 321 2.98 -14.29 11.10
N THR A 322 3.46 -13.47 10.17
CA THR A 322 4.85 -12.96 10.18
C THR A 322 4.85 -11.45 10.43
N LEU A 323 5.50 -11.00 11.51
CA LEU A 323 5.50 -9.59 11.94
C LEU A 323 6.44 -8.69 11.12
N VAL A 324 7.51 -9.25 10.54
CA VAL A 324 8.52 -8.49 9.79
C VAL A 324 8.88 -9.27 8.52
N ALA A 325 8.84 -8.58 7.38
CA ALA A 325 9.25 -9.10 6.09
C ALA A 325 10.43 -8.29 5.52
N ASP A 326 11.10 -8.84 4.50
CA ASP A 326 12.14 -8.14 3.76
C ASP A 326 11.55 -6.90 3.07
N ALA A 327 12.18 -5.75 3.28
CA ALA A 327 11.78 -4.47 2.71
C ALA A 327 12.09 -4.35 1.20
N TYR A 328 13.01 -5.18 0.68
CA TYR A 328 13.43 -5.17 -0.72
C TYR A 328 13.49 -6.61 -1.25
N PRO A 329 12.35 -7.34 -1.27
CA PRO A 329 12.38 -8.72 -1.67
C PRO A 329 12.82 -8.84 -3.14
N ARG A 330 13.56 -9.91 -3.44
CA ARG A 330 13.90 -10.24 -4.83
C ARG A 330 12.61 -10.48 -5.62
N ILE A 331 12.52 -9.90 -6.82
CA ILE A 331 11.38 -10.09 -7.75
C ILE A 331 11.01 -11.58 -7.89
N ALA A 332 12.02 -12.44 -8.08
CA ALA A 332 11.85 -13.88 -8.16
C ALA A 332 11.08 -14.49 -6.98
N SER A 333 11.38 -14.04 -5.76
CA SER A 333 10.73 -14.52 -4.53
C SER A 333 9.27 -14.08 -4.47
N VAL A 334 8.98 -12.82 -4.82
CA VAL A 334 7.61 -12.29 -4.87
C VAL A 334 6.79 -13.02 -5.93
N LEU A 335 7.36 -13.24 -7.12
CA LEU A 335 6.67 -13.99 -8.18
C LEU A 335 6.38 -15.44 -7.76
N ASP A 336 7.31 -16.12 -7.08
CA ASP A 336 7.08 -17.47 -6.55
C ASP A 336 5.97 -17.48 -5.50
N GLN A 337 5.93 -16.50 -4.61
CA GLN A 337 4.85 -16.34 -3.62
C GLN A 337 3.49 -16.04 -4.27
N MET A 338 3.44 -15.15 -5.28
CA MET A 338 2.23 -14.86 -6.04
C MET A 338 1.68 -16.13 -6.71
N ARG A 339 2.55 -16.95 -7.33
CA ARG A 339 2.15 -18.24 -7.90
C ARG A 339 1.60 -19.18 -6.84
N HIS A 340 2.24 -19.23 -5.67
CA HIS A 340 1.79 -20.09 -4.59
C HIS A 340 0.40 -19.70 -4.08
N VAL A 341 0.15 -18.40 -3.86
CA VAL A 341 -1.19 -17.89 -3.50
C VAL A 341 -2.21 -18.23 -4.59
N TYR A 342 -1.86 -17.99 -5.86
CA TYR A 342 -2.71 -18.33 -6.99
C TYR A 342 -3.04 -19.83 -7.04
N ASP A 343 -2.07 -20.72 -6.84
CA ASP A 343 -2.27 -22.17 -6.89
C ASP A 343 -3.23 -22.66 -5.81
N LEU A 344 -3.15 -22.07 -4.61
CA LEU A 344 -4.01 -22.41 -3.48
C LEU A 344 -5.45 -21.90 -3.65
N LEU A 345 -5.65 -20.73 -4.28
CA LEU A 345 -6.94 -20.04 -4.31
C LEU A 345 -7.64 -20.04 -5.69
N SER A 346 -6.95 -20.37 -6.78
CA SER A 346 -7.54 -20.44 -8.12
C SER A 346 -8.42 -21.68 -8.33
N ASN A 347 -8.26 -22.69 -7.48
CA ASN A 347 -9.04 -23.94 -7.48
C ASN A 347 -10.13 -23.98 -6.39
N THR A 348 -10.39 -22.86 -5.70
CA THR A 348 -11.46 -22.77 -4.72
C THR A 348 -12.79 -23.24 -5.31
N GLU A 349 -13.45 -24.17 -4.63
CA GLU A 349 -14.76 -24.65 -5.03
C GLU A 349 -15.79 -23.54 -4.86
N GLU A 350 -16.54 -23.24 -5.93
CA GLU A 350 -17.47 -22.12 -5.98
C GLU A 350 -18.83 -22.48 -5.38
N VAL A 351 -18.81 -22.94 -4.13
CA VAL A 351 -19.99 -23.23 -3.29
C VAL A 351 -20.27 -22.08 -2.34
N ASP A 352 -21.54 -21.89 -1.98
CA ASP A 352 -21.99 -20.89 -1.00
C ASP A 352 -21.49 -19.46 -1.27
N GLY A 353 -21.33 -19.09 -2.55
CA GLY A 353 -20.87 -17.76 -2.96
C GLY A 353 -19.34 -17.57 -2.96
N LYS A 354 -18.56 -18.59 -2.60
CA LYS A 354 -17.09 -18.57 -2.75
C LYS A 354 -16.68 -18.32 -4.19
N ARG A 355 -15.49 -17.74 -4.36
CA ARG A 355 -14.96 -17.32 -5.65
C ARG A 355 -13.54 -17.83 -5.84
N LYS A 356 -13.20 -18.16 -7.09
CA LYS A 356 -11.83 -18.49 -7.47
C LYS A 356 -11.03 -17.20 -7.58
N LEU A 357 -9.82 -17.23 -7.07
CA LEU A 357 -8.89 -16.13 -7.27
C LEU A 357 -8.49 -16.06 -8.74
N THR A 358 -8.68 -14.88 -9.35
CA THR A 358 -8.37 -14.63 -10.77
C THR A 358 -7.45 -13.44 -10.99
N ARG A 359 -7.14 -12.67 -9.94
CA ARG A 359 -6.20 -11.55 -10.02
C ARG A 359 -5.43 -11.31 -8.72
N ILE A 360 -4.12 -11.11 -8.82
CA ILE A 360 -3.28 -10.66 -7.69
C ILE A 360 -2.54 -9.41 -8.13
N HIS A 361 -2.56 -8.37 -7.31
CA HIS A 361 -1.73 -7.19 -7.46
C HIS A 361 -0.79 -7.09 -6.27
N VAL A 362 0.51 -7.22 -6.53
CA VAL A 362 1.54 -6.96 -5.51
C VAL A 362 2.21 -5.65 -5.85
N HIS A 363 2.06 -4.68 -4.96
CA HIS A 363 2.72 -3.39 -5.07
C HIS A 363 3.96 -3.36 -4.19
N THR A 364 5.09 -2.93 -4.73
CA THR A 364 6.33 -2.78 -3.97
C THR A 364 6.92 -1.40 -4.23
N LEU A 365 7.91 -1.00 -3.44
CA LEU A 365 8.66 0.22 -3.70
C LEU A 365 9.35 0.20 -5.08
N ALA A 366 9.94 -0.92 -5.49
CA ALA A 366 10.82 -0.99 -6.66
C ALA A 366 10.10 -1.37 -7.96
N TYR A 367 8.93 -2.00 -7.89
CA TYR A 367 8.16 -2.46 -9.04
C TYR A 367 6.72 -2.79 -8.67
N GLN A 368 5.85 -2.86 -9.69
CA GLN A 368 4.48 -3.35 -9.57
C GLN A 368 4.35 -4.67 -10.32
N ALA A 369 3.65 -5.65 -9.75
CA ALA A 369 3.41 -6.94 -10.38
C ALA A 369 1.92 -7.29 -10.34
N ILE A 370 1.34 -7.60 -11.51
CA ILE A 370 -0.06 -8.04 -11.62
C ILE A 370 -0.10 -9.40 -12.29
N LEU A 371 -0.78 -10.35 -11.66
CA LEU A 371 -1.15 -11.65 -12.22
C LEU A 371 -2.65 -11.64 -12.53
N THR A 372 -3.04 -12.07 -13.73
CA THR A 372 -4.44 -12.20 -14.14
C THR A 372 -4.70 -13.51 -14.87
N LYS A 373 -5.76 -14.24 -14.48
CA LYS A 373 -6.22 -15.44 -15.17
C LYS A 373 -6.71 -15.12 -16.59
N LYS A 374 -6.31 -15.93 -17.56
CA LYS A 374 -6.76 -15.83 -18.95
C LYS A 374 -8.26 -16.07 -19.05
N GLY A 375 -8.95 -15.25 -19.86
CA GLY A 375 -10.40 -15.34 -20.03
C GLY A 375 -11.21 -14.89 -18.80
N SER A 376 -10.56 -14.36 -17.76
CA SER A 376 -11.27 -13.67 -16.68
C SER A 376 -11.77 -12.29 -17.12
N GLN A 377 -12.58 -11.65 -16.28
CA GLN A 377 -13.13 -10.32 -16.54
C GLN A 377 -12.08 -9.19 -16.48
N TRP A 378 -10.89 -9.46 -15.95
CA TRP A 378 -9.83 -8.47 -15.79
C TRP A 378 -9.20 -8.12 -17.14
N LYS A 379 -9.38 -6.88 -17.56
CA LYS A 379 -8.83 -6.39 -18.84
C LYS A 379 -7.45 -5.75 -18.61
N ASN A 380 -6.73 -5.48 -19.71
CA ASN A 380 -5.67 -4.47 -19.76
C ASN A 380 -4.51 -4.62 -18.77
N THR A 381 -4.12 -5.83 -18.40
CA THR A 381 -3.12 -6.11 -17.34
C THR A 381 -1.83 -5.30 -17.50
N MET A 382 -1.25 -5.25 -18.70
CA MET A 382 -0.04 -4.46 -18.98
C MET A 382 -0.19 -2.98 -18.63
N HIS A 383 -1.31 -2.38 -19.03
CA HIS A 383 -1.58 -0.97 -18.84
C HIS A 383 -1.90 -0.65 -17.38
N ALA A 384 -2.62 -1.54 -16.70
CA ALA A 384 -2.87 -1.44 -15.27
C ALA A 384 -1.54 -1.45 -14.48
N THR A 385 -0.60 -2.31 -14.85
CA THR A 385 0.72 -2.36 -14.20
C THR A 385 1.53 -1.08 -14.46
N ALA A 386 1.48 -0.51 -15.67
CA ALA A 386 2.12 0.76 -15.98
C ALA A 386 1.52 1.92 -15.14
N LYS A 387 0.19 2.01 -15.12
CA LYS A 387 -0.53 3.06 -14.39
C LYS A 387 -0.30 2.97 -12.88
N ALA A 388 -0.31 1.77 -12.31
CA ALA A 388 0.05 1.51 -10.93
C ALA A 388 1.46 2.06 -10.61
N SER A 389 2.45 1.79 -11.47
CA SER A 389 3.83 2.27 -11.29
C SER A 389 3.93 3.80 -11.34
N LEU A 390 3.30 4.44 -12.34
CA LEU A 390 3.30 5.91 -12.46
C LEU A 390 2.58 6.58 -11.28
N THR A 391 1.50 5.98 -10.80
CA THR A 391 0.71 6.49 -9.68
C THR A 391 1.50 6.47 -8.37
N ALA A 392 2.34 5.46 -8.15
CA ALA A 392 3.23 5.40 -7.00
C ALA A 392 4.08 6.68 -6.89
N PHE A 393 4.75 7.08 -7.98
CA PHE A 393 5.53 8.32 -8.01
C PHE A 393 4.64 9.54 -7.76
N ARG A 394 3.55 9.67 -8.53
CA ARG A 394 2.67 10.84 -8.48
C ARG A 394 2.12 11.09 -7.07
N HIS A 395 1.77 10.03 -6.35
CA HIS A 395 1.29 10.11 -4.97
C HIS A 395 2.40 10.51 -4.00
N VAL A 396 3.53 9.78 -4.01
CA VAL A 396 4.61 9.96 -3.03
C VAL A 396 5.32 11.31 -3.19
N CYS A 397 5.47 11.77 -4.43
CA CYS A 397 6.06 13.07 -4.76
C CYS A 397 5.04 14.22 -4.77
N ASP A 398 3.75 13.94 -4.47
CA ASP A 398 2.64 14.89 -4.55
C ASP A 398 2.66 15.74 -5.84
N SER A 399 2.70 15.05 -6.98
CA SER A 399 2.85 15.68 -8.28
C SER A 399 2.02 14.99 -9.34
N LYS A 400 1.32 15.78 -10.16
CA LYS A 400 0.60 15.26 -11.34
C LYS A 400 1.56 14.74 -12.42
N TYR A 401 2.78 15.29 -12.47
CA TYR A 401 3.80 14.96 -13.47
C TYR A 401 4.98 14.23 -12.82
N ILE A 402 5.64 13.36 -13.58
CA ILE A 402 6.83 12.66 -13.10
C ILE A 402 8.07 13.49 -13.44
N ASP A 403 8.66 14.08 -12.41
CA ASP A 403 9.94 14.79 -12.50
C ASP A 403 11.08 13.78 -12.40
N THR A 404 11.76 13.53 -13.52
CA THR A 404 12.83 12.52 -13.59
C THR A 404 14.06 12.88 -12.77
N GLN A 405 14.24 14.16 -12.38
CA GLN A 405 15.31 14.56 -11.46
C GLN A 405 15.03 14.12 -10.02
N LYS A 406 13.76 13.90 -9.69
CA LYS A 406 13.30 13.37 -8.40
C LYS A 406 12.99 11.88 -8.47
N ALA A 407 13.34 11.20 -9.56
CA ALA A 407 13.08 9.79 -9.75
C ALA A 407 14.37 8.98 -9.63
N ARG A 408 14.26 7.81 -9.01
CA ARG A 408 15.32 6.81 -8.95
C ARG A 408 14.76 5.45 -9.36
N LEU A 409 15.48 4.77 -10.24
CA LEU A 409 15.25 3.36 -10.53
C LEU A 409 16.04 2.51 -9.52
N ILE A 410 15.34 1.66 -8.76
CA ILE A 410 15.96 0.72 -7.81
C ILE A 410 16.06 -0.69 -8.40
N MET A 411 15.15 -1.03 -9.32
CA MET A 411 15.13 -2.32 -10.01
C MET A 411 16.37 -2.51 -10.89
N ASP A 412 16.93 -3.74 -10.87
CA ASP A 412 18.07 -4.15 -11.68
C ASP A 412 17.76 -4.16 -13.20
N ASP A 413 18.81 -4.23 -14.03
CA ASP A 413 18.73 -4.28 -15.50
C ASP A 413 18.04 -5.53 -16.03
N SER A 414 17.76 -6.51 -15.16
CA SER A 414 17.04 -7.74 -15.47
C SER A 414 16.62 -8.43 -14.18
N PHE A 415 15.67 -9.34 -14.26
CA PHE A 415 15.20 -10.14 -13.13
C PHE A 415 14.94 -11.59 -13.53
N SER A 416 15.06 -12.50 -12.58
CA SER A 416 14.64 -13.90 -12.76
C SER A 416 13.16 -14.04 -12.49
N THR A 417 12.45 -14.85 -13.29
CA THR A 417 11.01 -15.09 -13.11
C THR A 417 10.71 -15.98 -11.90
N SER A 418 11.68 -16.72 -11.38
CA SER A 418 11.57 -17.60 -10.21
C SER A 418 12.92 -17.77 -9.52
N THR A 419 12.92 -18.22 -8.27
CA THR A 419 14.13 -18.57 -7.50
C THR A 419 14.79 -19.87 -7.96
N MET A 420 14.11 -20.66 -8.79
CA MET A 420 14.65 -21.87 -9.39
C MET A 420 15.83 -21.59 -10.33
N GLN A 421 16.82 -22.48 -10.37
CA GLN A 421 18.00 -22.31 -11.25
C GLN A 421 17.66 -22.31 -12.74
N SER A 422 16.59 -23.01 -13.15
CA SER A 422 16.10 -23.06 -14.53
C SER A 422 15.24 -21.87 -14.93
N ALA A 423 15.04 -20.89 -14.03
CA ALA A 423 14.17 -19.75 -14.27
C ALA A 423 14.66 -18.90 -15.44
N GLN A 424 13.71 -18.41 -16.24
CA GLN A 424 14.00 -17.43 -17.27
C GLN A 424 14.45 -16.12 -16.65
N ARG A 425 15.45 -15.48 -17.27
CA ARG A 425 15.86 -14.11 -16.95
C ARG A 425 15.27 -13.14 -17.97
N ILE A 426 14.57 -12.12 -17.51
CA ILE A 426 13.93 -11.11 -18.35
C ILE A 426 14.72 -9.80 -18.24
N PRO A 427 15.26 -9.24 -19.33
CA PRO A 427 15.89 -7.91 -19.32
C PRO A 427 14.87 -6.79 -19.17
N LEU A 428 15.26 -5.70 -18.50
CA LEU A 428 14.47 -4.48 -18.43
C LEU A 428 14.68 -3.66 -19.70
N GLU A 429 13.72 -3.76 -20.63
CA GLU A 429 13.73 -3.02 -21.89
C GLU A 429 13.26 -1.57 -21.69
N VAL A 430 14.18 -0.60 -21.73
CA VAL A 430 13.89 0.80 -21.37
C VAL A 430 12.81 1.45 -22.24
N ASN A 431 12.65 1.04 -23.49
CA ASN A 431 11.63 1.57 -24.41
C ASN A 431 10.27 0.84 -24.31
N ARG A 432 10.25 -0.32 -23.65
CA ARG A 432 9.05 -1.13 -23.41
C ARG A 432 9.10 -1.69 -21.98
N PRO A 433 9.00 -0.81 -20.97
CA PRO A 433 9.41 -1.10 -19.59
C PRO A 433 8.45 -2.06 -18.86
N VAL A 434 7.25 -2.30 -19.39
CA VAL A 434 6.35 -3.33 -18.84
C VAL A 434 6.66 -4.67 -19.49
N SER A 435 7.13 -5.61 -18.68
CA SER A 435 7.41 -6.98 -19.09
C SER A 435 6.21 -7.86 -18.77
N CYS A 436 5.55 -8.39 -19.81
CA CYS A 436 4.46 -9.34 -19.66
C CYS A 436 4.83 -10.69 -20.28
N TRP A 437 4.46 -11.78 -19.62
CA TRP A 437 4.63 -13.13 -20.12
C TRP A 437 3.47 -14.02 -19.65
N GLU A 438 3.31 -15.13 -20.34
CA GLU A 438 2.23 -16.09 -20.10
C GLU A 438 2.78 -17.33 -19.39
N GLU A 439 2.03 -17.82 -18.41
CA GLU A 439 2.31 -19.09 -17.73
C GLU A 439 1.00 -19.83 -17.51
N ARG A 440 0.94 -21.12 -17.87
CA ARG A 440 -0.26 -21.96 -17.63
C ARG A 440 -1.53 -21.24 -18.12
N ASP A 441 -2.49 -20.99 -17.22
CA ASP A 441 -3.76 -20.32 -17.46
C ASP A 441 -3.79 -18.83 -17.07
N TYR A 442 -2.66 -18.18 -16.81
CA TYR A 442 -2.59 -16.76 -16.44
C TYR A 442 -1.47 -15.98 -17.17
N GLN A 443 -1.58 -14.66 -17.12
CA GLN A 443 -0.57 -13.70 -17.54
C GLN A 443 0.02 -13.02 -16.30
N ILE A 444 1.32 -12.76 -16.30
CA ILE A 444 1.98 -11.87 -15.34
C ILE A 444 2.52 -10.67 -16.11
N CYS A 445 2.28 -9.46 -15.58
CA CYS A 445 2.92 -8.23 -16.03
C CYS A 445 3.67 -7.57 -14.86
N LEU A 446 4.86 -7.07 -15.14
CA LEU A 446 5.71 -6.35 -14.19
C LEU A 446 6.16 -5.02 -14.79
N ALA A 447 6.02 -3.94 -14.02
CA ALA A 447 6.52 -2.61 -14.40
C ALA A 447 7.52 -2.11 -13.35
N PRO A 448 8.67 -1.52 -13.74
CA PRO A 448 9.60 -0.90 -12.81
C PRO A 448 8.95 0.30 -12.13
N GLY A 449 9.25 0.49 -10.85
CA GLY A 449 8.88 1.69 -10.09
C GLY A 449 9.88 2.82 -10.32
N LEU A 450 9.38 4.00 -10.64
CA LEU A 450 10.15 5.24 -10.54
C LEU A 450 9.99 5.75 -9.11
N VAL A 451 11.01 5.56 -8.28
CA VAL A 451 10.93 5.87 -6.85
C VAL A 451 11.19 7.35 -6.63
N CYS A 452 10.26 8.03 -5.97
CA CYS A 452 10.39 9.42 -5.59
C CYS A 452 11.54 9.60 -4.58
N THR A 453 12.51 10.45 -4.89
CA THR A 453 13.65 10.76 -4.00
C THR A 453 13.38 11.93 -3.08
N LYS A 454 12.32 12.70 -3.32
CA LYS A 454 11.85 13.80 -2.48
C LYS A 454 10.44 13.51 -1.96
N VAL A 455 10.36 12.56 -1.03
CA VAL A 455 9.11 12.07 -0.44
C VAL A 455 8.36 13.21 0.24
N VAL A 456 7.08 13.38 -0.09
CA VAL A 456 6.17 14.35 0.52
C VAL A 456 5.19 13.67 1.48
N GLN A 457 4.77 12.44 1.12
CA GLN A 457 3.84 11.61 1.88
C GLN A 457 4.02 10.14 1.52
N THR A 458 3.83 9.24 2.50
CA THR A 458 3.85 7.78 2.26
C THR A 458 2.52 7.08 2.61
N GLY A 459 1.71 7.68 3.49
CA GLY A 459 0.36 7.21 3.83
C GLY A 459 -0.53 7.07 2.59
N GLY A 460 -1.34 6.01 2.53
CA GLY A 460 -2.23 5.71 1.41
C GLY A 460 -1.55 5.36 0.07
N GLY A 461 -0.23 5.09 0.06
CA GLY A 461 0.52 4.80 -1.16
C GLY A 461 0.01 3.55 -1.89
N GLY A 462 -0.11 2.42 -1.18
CA GLY A 462 -0.65 1.17 -1.72
C GLY A 462 -2.07 1.34 -2.25
N ASP A 463 -2.93 2.02 -1.49
CA ASP A 463 -4.32 2.29 -1.86
C ASP A 463 -4.44 3.06 -3.18
N ASN A 464 -3.63 4.11 -3.36
CA ASN A 464 -3.59 4.87 -4.61
C ASN A 464 -3.11 4.01 -5.79
N ILE A 465 -2.10 3.16 -5.55
CA ILE A 465 -1.53 2.28 -6.57
C ILE A 465 -2.55 1.20 -6.99
N SER A 466 -3.17 0.53 -6.03
CA SER A 466 -4.18 -0.50 -6.26
C SER A 466 -5.42 0.06 -6.95
N SER A 467 -5.94 1.19 -6.50
CA SER A 467 -7.13 1.82 -7.11
C SER A 467 -6.89 2.26 -8.55
N ALA A 468 -5.75 2.90 -8.85
CA ALA A 468 -5.39 3.32 -10.20
C ALA A 468 -5.20 2.11 -11.15
N GLY A 469 -4.56 1.04 -10.66
CA GLY A 469 -4.43 -0.20 -11.41
C GLY A 469 -5.78 -0.89 -11.66
N LEU A 470 -6.62 -1.00 -10.62
CA LEU A 470 -7.91 -1.67 -10.69
C LEU A 470 -8.86 -1.01 -11.68
N LEU A 471 -8.91 0.33 -11.71
CA LEU A 471 -9.83 1.11 -12.56
C LEU A 471 -9.65 0.80 -14.06
N VAL A 472 -8.43 0.44 -14.48
CA VAL A 472 -8.11 0.08 -15.87
C VAL A 472 -8.58 -1.33 -16.25
N GLN A 473 -8.88 -2.17 -15.26
CA GLN A 473 -9.18 -3.59 -15.44
C GLN A 473 -10.65 -3.95 -15.25
N VAL A 474 -11.46 -3.02 -14.73
CA VAL A 474 -12.89 -3.20 -14.47
C VAL A 474 -13.71 -2.43 -15.51
N ASP A 475 -14.81 -3.02 -15.95
CA ASP A 475 -15.73 -2.45 -16.94
C ASP A 475 -17.17 -2.69 -16.50
#